data_AF-A0A3D3CVN4-F1
#
_entry.id   AF-A0A3D3CVN4-F1
#
_cell.length_a   1.000
_cell.length_b   1.000
_cell.length_c   1.000
_cell.angle_alpha   90.00
_cell.angle_beta   90.00
_cell.angle_gamma   90.00
#
_symmetry.space_group_name_H-M   'P 1'
#
loop_
_entity.id
_entity.type
_entity.pdbx_description
1 polymer ?
#
loop_
_entity_poly.entity_id
_entity_poly.type
_entity_poly.pdbx_seq_one_letter_code
_entity_poly.pdbx_strand_id
1 'polypeptide(L)'
;FQNVKSDQPLPFHGEVKPGYNRLFNLTPLDAAAPVRFSYNSRYQKGCMHPVVNRGFTYLLPISPGKQAQFYEMSPDKLPDTAFRPPAKAPPDKNADSASWYVVRLKMKPGDTIYAARKGIVNELQDQNGANDAGQTSIGTENFIEIVQSDCSFARYGILKKN
;
A
#
# COMPACT_ATOMS: atom_id res chain seq x y z
N PHE A 1 21.93 19.79 -10.65
CA PHE A 1 22.94 20.17 -9.65
C PHE A 1 24.00 21.00 -10.38
N GLN A 2 24.17 22.28 -10.05
CA GLN A 2 25.09 23.17 -10.80
C GLN A 2 26.38 23.49 -10.04
N ASN A 3 26.33 23.62 -8.71
CA ASN A 3 27.49 23.96 -7.87
C ASN A 3 27.59 23.13 -6.58
N VAL A 4 27.01 21.92 -6.59
CA VAL A 4 27.07 20.99 -5.48
C VAL A 4 27.40 19.58 -5.97
N LYS A 5 28.07 18.81 -5.12
CA LYS A 5 28.40 17.41 -5.32
C LYS A 5 27.67 16.55 -4.31
N SER A 6 27.09 15.44 -4.78
CA SER A 6 26.51 14.40 -3.93
C SER A 6 27.57 13.40 -3.51
N ASP A 7 27.50 12.90 -2.28
CA ASP A 7 28.30 11.77 -1.79
C ASP A 7 27.78 10.41 -2.29
N GLN A 8 26.59 10.38 -2.89
CA GLN A 8 25.99 9.22 -3.53
C GLN A 8 25.72 9.46 -5.03
N PRO A 9 25.70 8.40 -5.86
CA PRO A 9 25.23 8.49 -7.24
C PRO A 9 23.79 9.02 -7.32
N LEU A 10 23.52 9.87 -8.31
CA LEU A 10 22.18 10.43 -8.57
C LEU A 10 21.66 9.96 -9.94
N PRO A 11 20.35 9.67 -10.10
CA PRO A 11 19.32 9.71 -9.06
C PRO A 11 19.54 8.65 -7.96
N PHE A 12 19.28 9.03 -6.71
CA PHE A 12 19.38 8.11 -5.59
C PHE A 12 18.19 7.13 -5.60
N HIS A 13 18.50 5.84 -5.54
CA HIS A 13 17.52 4.77 -5.40
C HIS A 13 17.90 3.92 -4.19
N GLY A 14 16.99 3.78 -3.23
CA GLY A 14 17.19 2.89 -2.09
C GLY A 14 15.91 2.62 -1.31
N GLU A 15 15.95 1.55 -0.51
CA GLU A 15 14.94 1.28 0.50
C GLU A 15 15.20 2.12 1.75
N VAL A 16 14.16 2.74 2.28
CA VAL A 16 14.25 3.62 3.45
C VAL A 16 13.37 3.05 4.55
N LYS A 17 13.92 2.88 5.74
CA LYS A 17 13.17 2.40 6.91
C LYS A 17 12.31 3.53 7.49
N PRO A 18 11.22 3.22 8.22
CA PRO A 18 10.45 4.25 8.92
C PRO A 18 11.32 5.11 9.84
N GLY A 19 11.07 6.42 9.86
CA GLY A 19 11.79 7.40 10.69
C GLY A 19 12.68 8.36 9.89
N TYR A 20 13.52 9.10 10.61
CA TYR A 20 14.45 10.06 10.02
C TYR A 20 15.67 9.33 9.44
N ASN A 21 15.81 9.40 8.12
CA ASN A 21 16.92 8.79 7.41
C ASN A 21 17.64 9.88 6.59
N ARG A 22 18.97 9.82 6.61
CA ARG A 22 19.81 10.64 5.73
C ARG A 22 20.10 9.83 4.47
N LEU A 23 19.68 10.31 3.31
CA LEU A 23 19.82 9.59 2.04
C LEU A 23 21.18 9.87 1.37
N PHE A 24 21.58 11.13 1.32
CA PHE A 24 22.85 11.62 0.78
C PHE A 24 23.14 13.01 1.32
N ASN A 25 24.39 13.45 1.21
CA ASN A 25 24.83 14.81 1.51
C ASN A 25 25.15 15.56 0.22
N LEU A 26 24.84 16.85 0.23
CA LEU A 26 25.25 17.78 -0.83
C LEU A 26 26.32 18.70 -0.28
N THR A 27 27.50 18.68 -0.91
CA THR A 27 28.62 19.56 -0.55
C THR A 27 28.79 20.61 -1.64
N PRO A 28 28.91 21.92 -1.29
CA PRO A 28 29.25 22.95 -2.28
C PRO A 28 30.59 22.66 -2.94
N LEU A 29 30.66 22.85 -4.26
CA LEU A 29 31.94 22.78 -4.98
C LEU A 29 32.82 24.00 -4.69
N ASP A 30 32.20 25.15 -4.42
CA ASP A 30 32.82 26.39 -3.99
C ASP A 30 32.08 26.90 -2.74
N ALA A 31 32.81 27.09 -1.64
CA ALA A 31 32.25 27.54 -0.38
C ALA A 31 31.81 29.02 -0.40
N ALA A 32 32.34 29.82 -1.33
CA ALA A 32 32.00 31.24 -1.47
C ALA A 32 30.75 31.49 -2.34
N ALA A 33 30.33 30.50 -3.12
CA ALA A 33 29.18 30.60 -4.02
C ALA A 33 27.87 30.15 -3.36
N PRO A 34 26.73 30.84 -3.61
CA PRO A 34 25.44 30.42 -3.08
C PRO A 34 25.00 29.07 -3.67
N VAL A 35 24.62 28.13 -2.82
CA VAL A 35 24.17 26.78 -3.22
C VAL A 35 22.90 26.83 -4.07
N ARG A 36 22.94 26.19 -5.26
CA ARG A 36 21.80 26.07 -6.18
C ARG A 36 21.50 24.60 -6.49
N PHE A 37 20.45 24.07 -5.86
CA PHE A 37 19.93 22.74 -6.16
C PHE A 37 18.40 22.73 -6.16
N SER A 38 17.84 21.83 -6.97
CA SER A 38 16.42 21.48 -6.98
C SER A 38 16.34 19.96 -7.10
N TYR A 39 15.38 19.35 -6.42
CA TYR A 39 15.15 17.92 -6.44
C TYR A 39 13.65 17.64 -6.47
N ASN A 40 13.32 16.49 -7.04
CA ASN A 40 12.01 15.88 -6.89
C ASN A 40 12.22 14.50 -6.27
N SER A 41 11.27 14.03 -5.49
CA SER A 41 11.31 12.72 -4.86
C SER A 41 10.01 11.99 -5.13
N ARG A 42 10.11 10.69 -5.36
CA ARG A 42 8.97 9.78 -5.40
C ARG A 42 9.28 8.63 -4.48
N TYR A 43 8.31 8.26 -3.67
CA TYR A 43 8.40 7.09 -2.81
C TYR A 43 7.18 6.20 -3.04
N GLN A 44 7.36 4.92 -2.76
CA GLN A 44 6.31 3.93 -2.71
C GLN A 44 6.59 3.04 -1.49
N LYS A 45 5.53 2.64 -0.78
CA LYS A 45 5.66 1.65 0.29
C LYS A 45 6.03 0.31 -0.32
N GLY A 46 7.02 -0.37 0.24
CA GLY A 46 7.42 -1.71 -0.18
C GLY A 46 8.92 -1.94 -0.08
N CYS A 47 9.33 -3.07 -0.63
CA CYS A 47 10.73 -3.45 -0.80
C CYS A 47 11.03 -3.50 -2.30
N MET A 48 12.25 -3.10 -2.68
CA MET A 48 12.77 -3.16 -4.05
C MET A 48 12.94 -4.62 -4.51
N HIS A 49 13.33 -5.51 -3.60
CA HIS A 49 13.57 -6.93 -3.90
C HIS A 49 12.84 -7.84 -2.90
N PRO A 50 11.49 -7.88 -2.93
CA PRO A 50 10.73 -8.68 -1.98
C PRO A 50 10.92 -10.18 -2.26
N VAL A 51 11.22 -10.96 -1.22
CA VAL A 51 11.32 -12.43 -1.30
C VAL A 51 9.96 -13.03 -0.93
N VAL A 52 9.03 -13.01 -1.89
CA VAL A 52 7.65 -13.46 -1.67
C VAL A 52 7.57 -14.99 -1.56
N ASN A 53 7.05 -15.50 -0.44
CA ASN A 53 6.77 -16.92 -0.29
C ASN A 53 5.40 -17.28 -0.90
N ARG A 54 5.41 -17.82 -2.12
CA ARG A 54 4.18 -18.24 -2.83
C ARG A 54 3.48 -19.45 -2.19
N GLY A 55 4.15 -20.20 -1.31
CA GLY A 55 3.59 -21.34 -0.60
C GLY A 55 3.02 -21.00 0.78
N PHE A 56 2.95 -19.72 1.16
CA PHE A 56 2.41 -19.33 2.45
C PHE A 56 0.89 -19.54 2.50
N THR A 57 0.42 -20.35 3.47
CA THR A 57 -1.02 -20.53 3.71
C THR A 57 -1.55 -19.39 4.57
N TYR A 58 -2.39 -18.54 3.97
CA TYR A 58 -3.10 -17.50 4.70
C TYR A 58 -4.30 -18.09 5.45
N LEU A 59 -4.46 -17.69 6.71
CA LEU A 59 -5.69 -17.96 7.45
C LEU A 59 -6.74 -16.92 7.04
N LEU A 60 -8.00 -17.35 6.99
CA LEU A 60 -9.10 -16.41 6.77
C LEU A 60 -9.16 -15.42 7.94
N PRO A 61 -9.32 -14.11 7.68
CA PRO A 61 -9.34 -13.08 8.72
C PRO A 61 -10.67 -13.01 9.48
N ILE A 62 -11.26 -14.17 9.81
CA ILE A 62 -12.56 -14.30 10.47
C ILE A 62 -12.40 -15.03 11.81
N SER A 63 -13.26 -14.72 12.77
CA SER A 63 -13.28 -15.43 14.06
C SER A 63 -13.58 -16.93 13.88
N PRO A 64 -12.95 -17.83 14.67
CA PRO A 64 -13.27 -19.25 14.66
C PRO A 64 -14.78 -19.52 14.86
N GLY A 65 -15.34 -20.44 14.07
CA GLY A 65 -16.75 -20.82 14.13
C GLY A 65 -17.75 -19.83 13.51
N LYS A 66 -17.28 -18.69 12.97
CA LYS A 66 -18.15 -17.75 12.23
C LYS A 66 -18.25 -18.13 10.76
N GLN A 67 -19.39 -17.81 10.17
CA GLN A 67 -19.63 -17.91 8.74
C GLN A 67 -19.54 -16.52 8.11
N ALA A 68 -18.92 -16.43 6.95
CA ALA A 68 -18.86 -15.22 6.12
C ALA A 68 -19.22 -15.59 4.68
N GLN A 69 -19.89 -14.68 3.97
CA GLN A 69 -20.13 -14.85 2.54
C GLN A 69 -18.92 -14.33 1.77
N PHE A 70 -18.42 -15.15 0.86
CA PHE A 70 -17.25 -14.85 0.03
C PHE A 70 -17.70 -14.21 -1.28
N TYR A 71 -17.07 -13.10 -1.64
CA TYR A 71 -17.22 -12.43 -2.92
C TYR A 71 -15.86 -12.15 -3.51
N GLU A 72 -15.67 -12.56 -4.75
CA GLU A 72 -14.51 -12.15 -5.53
C GLU A 72 -14.82 -10.79 -6.17
N MET A 73 -13.88 -9.86 -6.00
CA MET A 73 -13.83 -8.60 -6.72
C MET A 73 -12.60 -8.67 -7.63
N SER A 74 -12.84 -9.04 -8.89
CA SER A 74 -11.88 -8.92 -9.98
C SER A 74 -12.38 -7.85 -10.97
N PRO A 75 -11.50 -7.25 -11.79
CA PRO A 75 -11.88 -6.20 -12.74
C PRO A 75 -13.09 -6.59 -13.59
N ASP A 76 -13.16 -7.86 -14.00
CA ASP A 76 -14.21 -8.42 -14.85
C ASP A 76 -15.54 -8.63 -14.12
N LYS A 77 -15.53 -8.61 -12.77
CA LYS A 77 -16.70 -8.83 -11.91
C LYS A 77 -17.22 -7.55 -11.25
N LEU A 78 -16.55 -6.42 -11.47
CA LEU A 78 -16.99 -5.13 -10.97
C LEU A 78 -17.88 -4.41 -11.98
N PRO A 79 -19.01 -3.80 -11.55
CA PRO A 79 -19.80 -2.93 -12.42
C PRO A 79 -18.95 -1.74 -12.89
N ASP A 80 -19.24 -1.19 -14.06
CA ASP A 80 -18.48 -0.07 -14.64
C ASP A 80 -18.43 1.18 -13.76
N THR A 81 -19.32 1.27 -12.76
CA THR A 81 -19.39 2.36 -11.78
C THR A 81 -18.52 2.15 -10.55
N ALA A 82 -17.92 0.97 -10.35
CA ALA A 82 -17.07 0.69 -9.21
C ALA A 82 -15.65 1.26 -9.41
N PHE A 83 -15.00 1.62 -8.30
CA PHE A 83 -13.63 2.11 -8.31
C PHE A 83 -12.68 1.06 -8.92
N ARG A 84 -12.20 1.31 -10.13
CA ARG A 84 -11.08 0.59 -10.74
C ARG A 84 -9.81 1.36 -10.39
N PRO A 85 -8.82 0.77 -9.70
CA PRO A 85 -7.54 1.45 -9.54
C PRO A 85 -7.02 1.81 -10.94
N PRO A 86 -6.47 3.03 -11.13
CA PRO A 86 -6.09 3.49 -12.45
C PRO A 86 -5.11 2.49 -13.07
N ALA A 87 -5.51 1.89 -14.19
CA ALA A 87 -4.66 1.04 -15.00
C ALA A 87 -3.54 1.91 -15.58
N LYS A 88 -2.45 2.10 -14.83
CA LYS A 88 -1.19 2.58 -15.40
C LYS A 88 -0.50 1.40 -16.08
N ALA A 89 -1.08 0.90 -17.16
CA ALA A 89 -0.29 0.18 -18.14
C ALA A 89 0.59 1.20 -18.87
N PRO A 90 1.91 1.02 -18.94
CA PRO A 90 2.73 1.71 -19.95
C PRO A 90 2.16 1.40 -21.34
N PRO A 91 2.17 2.36 -22.29
CA PRO A 91 1.54 2.19 -23.61
C PRO A 91 2.13 1.06 -24.49
N ASP A 92 3.15 0.35 -24.01
CA ASP A 92 3.99 -0.54 -24.82
C ASP A 92 3.82 -2.03 -24.44
N LYS A 93 2.90 -2.36 -23.55
CA LYS A 93 2.56 -3.75 -23.22
C LYS A 93 1.05 -3.87 -23.23
N ASN A 94 0.55 -4.86 -23.98
CA ASN A 94 -0.86 -5.24 -24.03
C ASN A 94 -1.49 -5.04 -22.65
N ALA A 95 -2.53 -4.22 -22.61
CA ALA A 95 -3.29 -3.90 -21.41
C ALA A 95 -4.04 -5.16 -20.94
N ASP A 96 -3.31 -6.10 -20.35
CA ASP A 96 -3.89 -7.15 -19.55
C ASP A 96 -4.51 -6.45 -18.33
N SER A 97 -5.83 -6.33 -18.42
CA SER A 97 -6.80 -6.28 -17.31
C SER A 97 -6.13 -6.20 -15.94
N ALA A 98 -6.31 -5.04 -15.31
CA ALA A 98 -5.71 -4.63 -14.05
C ALA A 98 -5.39 -5.82 -13.12
N SER A 99 -4.10 -6.07 -12.88
CA SER A 99 -3.54 -7.21 -12.14
C SER A 99 -3.79 -7.12 -10.63
N TRP A 100 -5.04 -6.94 -10.21
CA TRP A 100 -5.47 -6.94 -8.83
C TRP A 100 -6.59 -7.97 -8.65
N TYR A 101 -6.52 -8.69 -7.54
CA TYR A 101 -7.49 -9.69 -7.12
C TYR A 101 -7.88 -9.36 -5.69
N VAL A 102 -9.15 -9.02 -5.46
CA VAL A 102 -9.65 -8.67 -4.13
C VAL A 102 -10.69 -9.69 -3.72
N VAL A 103 -10.63 -10.11 -2.46
CA VAL A 103 -11.66 -10.92 -1.81
C VAL A 103 -12.39 -10.05 -0.82
N ARG A 104 -13.72 -10.01 -0.90
CA ARG A 104 -14.59 -9.40 0.11
C ARG A 104 -15.27 -10.50 0.91
N LEU A 105 -15.20 -10.37 2.23
CA LEU A 105 -15.89 -11.25 3.16
C LEU A 105 -17.01 -10.44 3.81
N LYS A 106 -18.26 -10.81 3.55
CA LYS A 106 -19.42 -10.19 4.19
C LYS A 106 -19.69 -10.87 5.52
N MET A 107 -19.62 -10.09 6.58
CA MET A 107 -19.76 -10.51 7.99
C MET A 107 -20.88 -9.71 8.67
N LYS A 108 -21.24 -10.04 9.92
CA LYS A 108 -22.20 -9.24 10.67
C LYS A 108 -21.49 -8.00 11.23
N PRO A 109 -22.18 -6.83 11.29
CA PRO A 109 -21.61 -5.65 11.94
C PRO A 109 -21.15 -5.95 13.36
N GLY A 110 -19.92 -5.55 13.69
CA GLY A 110 -19.32 -5.77 15.01
C GLY A 110 -18.67 -7.15 15.22
N ASP A 111 -18.66 -8.04 14.22
CA ASP A 111 -17.86 -9.27 14.30
C ASP A 111 -16.36 -8.94 14.42
N THR A 112 -15.65 -9.73 15.25
CA THR A 112 -14.20 -9.63 15.38
C THR A 112 -13.50 -10.26 14.17
N ILE A 113 -12.52 -9.55 13.63
CA ILE A 113 -11.62 -10.02 12.58
C ILE A 113 -10.23 -10.27 13.15
N TYR A 114 -9.46 -11.12 12.49
CA TYR A 114 -8.08 -11.43 12.84
C TYR A 114 -7.16 -11.11 11.68
N ALA A 115 -5.90 -10.79 11.96
CA ALA A 115 -4.91 -10.68 10.90
C ALA A 115 -4.71 -12.05 10.23
N ALA A 116 -4.84 -12.11 8.90
CA ALA A 116 -4.61 -13.31 8.10
C ALA A 116 -3.17 -13.85 8.23
N ARG A 117 -2.23 -12.97 8.59
CA ARG A 117 -0.83 -13.28 8.88
C ARG A 117 -0.24 -12.23 9.82
N LYS A 118 0.69 -12.67 10.68
CA LYS A 118 1.46 -11.80 11.57
C LYS A 118 2.23 -10.73 10.78
N GLY A 119 2.28 -9.53 11.33
CA GLY A 119 3.07 -8.42 10.79
C GLY A 119 3.09 -7.23 11.74
N ILE A 120 3.48 -6.08 11.21
CA ILE A 120 3.53 -4.80 11.93
C ILE A 120 2.44 -3.90 11.37
N VAL A 121 1.68 -3.23 12.24
CA VAL A 121 0.72 -2.20 11.80
C VAL A 121 1.49 -1.03 11.20
N ASN A 122 1.24 -0.74 9.93
CA ASN A 122 1.93 0.30 9.17
C ASN A 122 1.07 1.55 8.94
N GLU A 123 -0.26 1.39 8.86
CA GLU A 123 -1.20 2.49 8.68
C GLU A 123 -2.53 2.16 9.35
N LEU A 124 -3.16 3.19 9.90
CA LEU A 124 -4.47 3.10 10.54
C LEU A 124 -5.28 4.35 10.18
N GLN A 125 -6.52 4.14 9.74
CA GLN A 125 -7.50 5.19 9.47
C GLN A 125 -8.76 4.86 10.27
N ASP A 126 -9.20 5.79 11.12
CA ASP A 126 -10.34 5.61 12.04
C ASP A 126 -11.24 6.86 12.16
N GLN A 127 -11.30 7.66 11.09
CA GLN A 127 -12.01 8.95 11.12
C GLN A 127 -13.40 8.89 10.47
N ASN A 128 -13.73 7.82 9.74
CA ASN A 128 -14.97 7.74 8.99
C ASN A 128 -16.10 7.16 9.86
N GLY A 129 -17.19 7.92 10.01
CA GLY A 129 -18.40 7.48 10.71
C GLY A 129 -19.41 6.73 9.83
N ALA A 130 -19.13 6.61 8.53
CA ALA A 130 -20.05 5.96 7.59
C ALA A 130 -20.18 4.45 7.87
N ASN A 131 -21.41 3.97 7.81
CA ASN A 131 -21.78 2.57 7.86
C ASN A 131 -21.69 1.93 6.45
N ASP A 132 -21.30 0.66 6.37
CA ASP A 132 -21.04 -0.13 5.13
C ASP A 132 -22.30 -0.40 4.27
N ALA A 133 -23.37 0.39 4.39
CA ALA A 133 -24.59 0.17 3.64
C ALA A 133 -24.40 0.55 2.16
N GLY A 134 -23.82 -0.37 1.38
CA GLY A 134 -23.70 -0.26 -0.08
C GLY A 134 -22.41 0.37 -0.59
N GLN A 135 -21.36 0.48 0.23
CA GLN A 135 -20.05 0.97 -0.23
C GLN A 135 -19.41 -0.01 -1.22
N THR A 136 -19.26 0.44 -2.46
CA THR A 136 -18.55 -0.25 -3.56
C THR A 136 -17.16 0.30 -3.82
N SER A 137 -16.76 1.35 -3.08
CA SER A 137 -15.48 2.04 -3.24
C SER A 137 -14.47 1.56 -2.19
N ILE A 138 -13.21 1.43 -2.60
CA ILE A 138 -12.07 1.12 -1.74
C ILE A 138 -11.30 2.42 -1.53
N GLY A 139 -10.96 2.79 -0.30
CA GLY A 139 -10.02 3.86 0.01
C GLY A 139 -10.49 4.92 1.01
N THR A 140 -11.78 4.98 1.36
CA THR A 140 -12.32 6.02 2.28
C THR A 140 -12.80 5.47 3.62
N GLU A 141 -12.89 4.15 3.73
CA GLU A 141 -13.28 3.41 4.91
C GLU A 141 -12.24 3.48 6.03
N ASN A 142 -12.65 3.20 7.27
CA ASN A 142 -11.67 2.92 8.32
C ASN A 142 -10.95 1.61 8.00
N PHE A 143 -9.63 1.60 8.15
CA PHE A 143 -8.82 0.43 7.84
C PHE A 143 -7.59 0.33 8.74
N ILE A 144 -7.06 -0.88 8.78
CA ILE A 144 -5.73 -1.19 9.33
C ILE A 144 -4.92 -1.85 8.20
N GLU A 145 -3.72 -1.35 7.96
CA GLU A 145 -2.73 -1.96 7.05
C GLU A 145 -1.62 -2.62 7.87
N ILE A 146 -1.33 -3.87 7.56
CA ILE A 146 -0.27 -4.67 8.19
C ILE A 146 0.78 -5.02 7.14
N VAL A 147 2.03 -4.64 7.39
CA VAL A 147 3.18 -5.10 6.61
C VAL A 147 3.70 -6.43 7.15
N GLN A 148 3.93 -7.38 6.26
CA GLN A 148 4.37 -8.75 6.57
C GLN A 148 5.88 -8.92 6.33
N SER A 149 6.46 -10.02 6.80
CA SER A 149 7.92 -10.22 6.81
C SER A 149 8.57 -10.34 5.43
N ASP A 150 7.79 -10.64 4.40
CA ASP A 150 8.19 -10.72 2.98
C ASP A 150 7.80 -9.46 2.18
N CYS A 151 7.52 -8.37 2.89
CA CYS A 151 7.13 -7.08 2.32
C CYS A 151 5.78 -7.07 1.59
N SER A 152 4.91 -8.08 1.77
CA SER A 152 3.52 -7.96 1.37
C SER A 152 2.71 -7.15 2.38
N PHE A 153 1.63 -6.52 1.90
CA PHE A 153 0.74 -5.69 2.70
C PHE A 153 -0.65 -6.33 2.75
N ALA A 154 -1.23 -6.40 3.94
CA ALA A 154 -2.63 -6.79 4.13
C ALA A 154 -3.41 -5.61 4.66
N ARG A 155 -4.45 -5.19 3.93
CA ARG A 155 -5.35 -4.11 4.31
C ARG A 155 -6.70 -4.68 4.72
N TYR A 156 -7.14 -4.37 5.94
CA TYR A 156 -8.43 -4.74 6.49
C TYR A 156 -9.26 -3.47 6.61
N GLY A 157 -10.25 -3.33 5.72
CA GLY A 157 -11.09 -2.13 5.64
C GLY A 157 -12.50 -2.35 6.16
N ILE A 158 -13.29 -1.29 6.11
CA ILE A 158 -14.71 -1.26 6.50
C ILE A 158 -14.87 -1.55 8.01
N LEU A 159 -13.92 -1.03 8.79
CA LEU A 159 -13.96 -1.16 10.23
C LEU A 159 -14.95 -0.15 10.82
N LYS A 160 -15.68 -0.55 11.86
CA LYS A 160 -16.46 0.39 12.65
C LYS A 160 -15.50 1.37 13.33
N LYS A 161 -15.89 2.64 13.37
CA LYS A 161 -15.17 3.65 14.14
C LYS A 161 -15.11 3.27 15.63
N ASN A 162 -13.94 3.38 16.25
CA ASN A 162 -13.80 3.24 17.71
C ASN A 162 -14.18 4.50 18.47
#